data_AF-A0A350IUY5-F1
#
_entry.id   AF-A0A350IUY5-F1
#
_cell.length_a   1.000
_cell.length_b   1.000
_cell.length_c   1.000
_cell.angle_alpha   90.00
_cell.angle_beta   90.00
_cell.angle_gamma   90.00
#
_symmetry.space_group_name_H-M   'P 1'
#
loop_
_entity.id
_entity.type
_entity.pdbx_description
1 polymer ?
#
loop_
_entity_poly.entity_id
_entity_poly.type
_entity_poly.pdbx_seq_one_letter_code
_entity_poly.pdbx_strand_id
1 'polypeptide(L)'
;AIYDTMQYVEPRVGTICMGIAASMAAVLLAGGAPNLRYALPNTRILIHQPSGGFSGQAADIQIHAQEILRIRARIDEILAHHTGKSIEVVTRDSDRDFFMSAEEARTYGLIDEIIQARPKSTGDGSSPRGTSGNGASSSHDDGADGPAVGGGAAAR
;
A
#
# COMPACT_ATOMS: atom_id res chain seq x y z
N ALA A 1 -4.14 16.87 5.19
CA ALA A 1 -4.03 15.92 6.32
C ALA A 1 -3.55 14.55 5.86
N ILE A 2 -4.41 13.64 5.39
CA ILE A 2 -3.98 12.27 4.99
C ILE A 2 -2.90 12.33 3.89
N TYR A 3 -3.14 13.12 2.85
CA TYR A 3 -2.16 13.35 1.79
C TYR A 3 -0.81 13.80 2.35
N ASP A 4 -0.79 14.82 3.20
CA ASP A 4 0.45 15.35 3.78
C ASP A 4 1.14 14.31 4.66
N THR A 5 0.39 13.52 5.43
CA THR A 5 0.97 12.40 6.19
C THR A 5 1.62 11.38 5.27
N MET A 6 0.99 11.03 4.13
CA MET A 6 1.59 10.13 3.14
C MET A 6 2.89 10.68 2.57
N GLN A 7 3.02 12.01 2.42
CA GLN A 7 4.24 12.66 1.96
C GLN A 7 5.30 12.86 3.06
N TYR A 8 4.86 12.99 4.32
CA TYR A 8 5.71 13.33 5.45
C TYR A 8 6.45 12.13 6.05
N VAL A 9 5.80 10.96 6.09
CA VAL A 9 6.38 9.77 6.71
C VAL A 9 7.49 9.18 5.85
N GLU A 10 8.53 8.62 6.49
CA GLU A 10 9.66 7.99 5.77
C GLU A 10 9.25 6.78 4.92
N PRO A 11 8.33 5.88 5.36
CA PRO A 11 7.93 4.75 4.54
C PRO A 11 7.22 5.19 3.26
N ARG A 12 7.60 4.58 2.14
CA ARG A 12 6.89 4.77 0.86
C ARG A 12 5.47 4.25 0.98
N VAL A 13 4.49 5.11 0.76
CA VAL A 13 3.07 4.74 0.79
C VAL A 13 2.63 4.23 -0.57
N GLY A 14 2.26 2.95 -0.65
CA GLY A 14 1.58 2.39 -1.82
C GLY A 14 0.06 2.61 -1.73
N THR A 15 -0.57 2.87 -2.87
CA THR A 15 -2.02 3.07 -2.97
C THR A 15 -2.62 2.03 -3.89
N ILE A 16 -3.81 1.52 -3.53
CA ILE A 16 -4.56 0.59 -4.37
C ILE A 16 -6.03 1.00 -4.41
N CYS A 17 -6.54 1.26 -5.61
CA CYS A 17 -7.97 1.44 -5.82
C CYS A 17 -8.64 0.07 -5.97
N MET A 18 -9.62 -0.19 -5.11
CA MET A 18 -10.51 -1.35 -5.20
C MET A 18 -11.96 -0.84 -5.20
N GLY A 19 -12.63 -0.90 -6.34
CA GLY A 19 -13.95 -0.29 -6.51
C GLY A 19 -13.88 1.14 -7.06
N ILE A 20 -13.98 2.16 -6.20
CA ILE A 20 -14.07 3.56 -6.64
C ILE A 20 -13.10 4.45 -5.87
N ALA A 21 -12.39 5.32 -6.59
CA ALA A 21 -11.67 6.46 -6.03
C ALA A 21 -12.18 7.76 -6.67
N ALA A 22 -13.10 8.44 -5.99
CA ALA A 22 -13.73 9.67 -6.46
C ALA A 22 -13.31 10.88 -5.60
N SER A 23 -13.15 12.05 -6.24
CA SER A 23 -12.84 13.31 -5.56
C SER A 23 -11.52 13.20 -4.79
N MET A 24 -11.50 13.56 -3.51
CA MET A 24 -10.32 13.44 -2.64
C MET A 24 -9.72 12.04 -2.61
N ALA A 25 -10.49 10.96 -2.83
CA ALA A 25 -9.92 9.61 -2.91
C ALA A 25 -9.02 9.44 -4.16
N ALA A 26 -9.34 10.10 -5.28
CA ALA A 26 -8.48 10.11 -6.46
C ALA A 26 -7.17 10.91 -6.20
N VAL A 27 -7.26 12.00 -5.44
CA VAL A 27 -6.07 12.76 -4.99
C VAL A 27 -5.16 11.88 -4.12
N LEU A 28 -5.73 11.14 -3.17
CA LEU A 28 -4.97 10.22 -2.32
C LEU A 28 -4.38 9.07 -3.16
N LEU A 29 -5.14 8.50 -4.09
CA LEU A 29 -4.66 7.46 -4.99
C LEU A 29 -3.43 7.93 -5.79
N ALA A 30 -3.54 9.10 -6.43
CA ALA A 30 -2.46 9.71 -7.20
C ALA A 30 -1.25 10.09 -6.35
N GLY A 31 -1.48 10.47 -5.09
CA GLY A 31 -0.44 10.86 -4.12
C GLY A 31 0.34 9.71 -3.49
N GLY A 32 0.07 8.46 -3.88
CA GLY A 32 0.95 7.34 -3.54
C GLY A 32 2.35 7.53 -4.12
N ALA A 33 3.34 6.85 -3.54
CA ALA A 33 4.72 6.93 -4.01
C ALA A 33 4.83 6.46 -5.48
N PRO A 34 5.73 7.06 -6.29
CA PRO A 34 5.89 6.69 -7.70
C PRO A 34 6.11 5.19 -7.90
N ASN A 35 5.47 4.60 -8.91
CA ASN A 35 5.46 3.17 -9.22
C ASN A 35 4.80 2.26 -8.16
N LEU A 36 4.08 2.83 -7.19
CA LEU A 36 3.34 2.10 -6.15
C LEU A 36 1.86 2.49 -6.12
N ARG A 37 1.31 3.00 -7.23
CA ARG A 37 -0.09 3.40 -7.36
C ARG A 37 -0.82 2.41 -8.26
N TYR A 38 -1.78 1.68 -7.69
CA TYR A 38 -2.42 0.54 -8.33
C TYR A 38 -3.92 0.69 -8.44
N ALA A 39 -4.52 -0.02 -9.40
CA ALA A 39 -5.96 -0.24 -9.45
C ALA A 39 -6.30 -1.66 -9.89
N LEU A 40 -7.51 -2.12 -9.55
CA LEU A 40 -8.08 -3.34 -10.15
C LEU A 40 -8.76 -3.03 -11.50
N PRO A 41 -8.95 -4.01 -12.40
CA PRO A 41 -9.42 -3.75 -13.76
C PRO A 41 -10.79 -3.05 -13.85
N ASN A 42 -11.68 -3.29 -12.89
CA ASN A 42 -13.05 -2.76 -12.89
C ASN A 42 -13.21 -1.48 -12.08
N THR A 43 -12.12 -0.83 -11.67
CA THR A 43 -12.22 0.39 -10.86
C THR A 43 -12.77 1.56 -11.65
N ARG A 44 -13.46 2.47 -10.95
CA ARG A 44 -13.83 3.79 -11.47
C ARG A 44 -13.10 4.87 -10.69
N ILE A 45 -12.45 5.77 -11.42
CA ILE A 45 -11.73 6.90 -10.84
C ILE A 45 -12.40 8.17 -11.32
N LEU A 46 -12.61 9.13 -10.42
CA LEU A 46 -13.23 10.41 -10.75
C LEU A 46 -12.45 11.55 -10.12
N ILE A 47 -12.13 12.54 -10.93
CA ILE A 47 -11.66 13.85 -10.46
C ILE A 47 -12.73 14.90 -10.76
N HIS A 48 -12.86 15.87 -9.86
CA HIS A 48 -13.66 17.06 -10.04
C HIS A 48 -13.18 18.17 -9.11
N GLN A 49 -13.61 19.40 -9.37
CA GLN A 49 -13.34 20.54 -8.51
C GLN A 49 -14.02 20.38 -7.15
N PRO A 50 -13.47 20.99 -6.08
CA PRO A 50 -14.14 21.01 -4.79
C PRO A 50 -15.50 21.72 -4.89
N SER A 51 -16.46 21.26 -4.11
CA SER A 51 -17.77 21.89 -3.96
C SER A 51 -17.97 22.43 -2.55
N GLY A 52 -18.76 23.49 -2.43
CA GLY A 52 -19.06 24.13 -1.15
C GLY A 52 -20.27 25.04 -1.29
N GLY A 53 -20.92 25.33 -0.16
CA GLY A 53 -22.06 26.22 -0.08
C GLY A 53 -21.98 27.03 1.22
N PHE A 54 -22.16 28.35 1.10
CA PHE A 54 -22.02 29.28 2.21
C PHE A 54 -23.14 30.32 2.13
N SER A 55 -23.62 30.76 3.29
CA SER A 55 -24.58 31.86 3.44
C SER A 55 -24.18 32.70 4.65
N GLY A 56 -24.49 33.99 4.63
CA GLY A 56 -24.07 34.91 5.69
C GLY A 56 -23.91 36.34 5.18
N GLN A 57 -23.11 37.13 5.89
CA GLN A 57 -22.78 38.47 5.45
C GLN A 57 -21.99 38.43 4.14
N ALA A 58 -22.08 39.50 3.35
CA ALA A 58 -21.34 39.58 2.09
C ALA A 58 -19.82 39.36 2.26
N ALA A 59 -19.25 39.84 3.36
CA ALA A 59 -17.85 39.62 3.70
C ALA A 59 -17.52 38.13 3.94
N ASP A 60 -18.37 37.41 4.68
CA ASP A 60 -18.17 35.97 4.93
C ASP A 60 -18.28 35.16 3.65
N ILE A 61 -19.28 35.46 2.80
CA ILE A 61 -19.45 34.83 1.49
C ILE A 61 -18.18 35.04 0.64
N GLN A 62 -17.65 36.26 0.62
CA GLN A 62 -16.42 36.56 -0.12
C GLN A 62 -15.21 35.78 0.41
N ILE A 63 -15.04 35.70 1.74
CA ILE A 63 -13.93 34.95 2.37
C ILE A 63 -13.98 33.48 1.95
N HIS A 64 -15.16 32.85 2.07
CA HIS A 64 -15.31 31.44 1.71
C HIS A 64 -15.20 31.18 0.21
N ALA A 65 -15.70 32.07 -0.64
CA ALA A 65 -15.53 31.99 -2.08
C ALA A 65 -14.05 32.09 -2.49
N GLN A 66 -13.27 32.95 -1.84
CA GLN A 66 -11.83 33.01 -2.09
C GLN A 66 -11.12 31.74 -1.61
N GLU A 67 -11.54 31.17 -0.48
CA GLU A 67 -10.90 29.98 0.07
C GLU A 67 -11.15 28.73 -0.78
N ILE A 68 -12.37 28.52 -1.29
CA ILE A 68 -12.64 27.38 -2.18
C ILE A 68 -11.83 27.47 -3.48
N LEU A 69 -11.56 28.69 -3.98
CA LEU A 69 -10.68 28.90 -5.14
C LEU A 69 -9.22 28.55 -4.83
N ARG A 70 -8.72 28.89 -3.63
CA ARG A 70 -7.36 28.47 -3.18
C ARG A 70 -7.25 26.96 -3.05
N ILE A 71 -8.26 26.32 -2.47
CA ILE A 71 -8.32 24.86 -2.34
C ILE A 71 -8.33 24.20 -3.73
N ARG A 72 -9.13 24.71 -4.67
CA ARG A 72 -9.16 24.22 -6.05
C ARG A 72 -7.78 24.29 -6.69
N ALA A 73 -7.14 25.46 -6.67
CA ALA A 73 -5.81 25.64 -7.24
C ALA A 73 -4.79 24.66 -6.63
N ARG A 74 -4.84 24.48 -5.30
CA ARG A 74 -3.91 23.56 -4.62
C ARG A 74 -4.14 22.09 -4.98
N ILE A 75 -5.39 21.65 -5.13
CA ILE A 75 -5.71 20.29 -5.56
C ILE A 75 -5.25 20.07 -7.01
N ASP A 76 -5.49 21.04 -7.90
CA ASP A 76 -5.05 20.95 -9.29
C ASP A 76 -3.51 20.87 -9.39
N GLU A 77 -2.76 21.63 -8.58
CA GLU A 77 -1.30 21.52 -8.47
C GLU A 77 -0.83 20.13 -8.01
N ILE A 78 -1.48 19.56 -6.98
CA ILE A 78 -1.15 18.23 -6.46
C ILE A 78 -1.38 17.17 -7.53
N LEU A 79 -2.52 17.22 -8.21
CA LEU A 79 -2.82 16.28 -9.29
C LEU A 79 -1.87 16.46 -10.47
N ALA A 80 -1.57 17.69 -10.88
CA ALA A 80 -0.60 17.98 -11.94
C ALA A 80 0.79 17.40 -11.61
N HIS A 81 1.27 17.63 -10.38
CA HIS A 81 2.54 17.06 -9.89
C HIS A 81 2.59 15.54 -10.01
N HIS A 82 1.57 14.84 -9.52
CA HIS A 82 1.58 13.37 -9.48
C HIS A 82 1.23 12.70 -10.82
N THR A 83 0.52 13.39 -11.70
CA THR A 83 0.16 12.87 -13.03
C THR A 83 1.19 13.22 -14.11
N GLY A 84 2.03 14.23 -13.87
CA GLY A 84 2.95 14.77 -14.87
C GLY A 84 2.25 15.61 -15.95
N LYS A 85 0.96 15.90 -15.80
CA LYS A 85 0.21 16.78 -16.71
C LYS A 85 0.42 18.25 -16.35
N SER A 86 0.18 19.13 -17.31
CA SER A 86 0.14 20.56 -17.03
C SER A 86 -1.07 20.90 -16.16
N ILE A 87 -0.96 21.98 -15.38
CA ILE A 87 -2.04 22.42 -14.50
C ILE A 87 -3.30 22.78 -15.30
N GLU A 88 -3.14 23.33 -16.51
CA GLU A 88 -4.25 23.70 -17.39
C GLU A 88 -5.06 22.49 -17.84
N VAL A 89 -4.40 21.36 -18.12
CA VAL A 89 -5.08 20.11 -18.47
C VAL A 89 -5.88 19.60 -17.28
N VAL A 90 -5.27 19.56 -16.09
CA VAL A 90 -5.94 19.11 -14.86
C VAL A 90 -7.12 19.99 -14.51
N THR A 91 -6.95 21.32 -14.49
CA THR A 91 -8.03 22.28 -14.18
C THR A 91 -9.21 22.19 -15.15
N ARG A 92 -8.94 21.95 -16.43
CA ARG A 92 -9.97 21.75 -17.46
C ARG A 92 -10.71 20.43 -17.23
N ASP A 93 -9.98 19.36 -16.97
CA ASP A 93 -10.55 18.02 -16.80
C ASP A 93 -11.29 17.90 -15.46
N SER A 94 -10.86 18.60 -14.41
CA SER A 94 -11.52 18.62 -13.09
C SER A 94 -12.69 19.62 -13.03
N ASP A 95 -12.93 20.47 -14.03
CA ASP A 95 -13.99 21.48 -13.95
C ASP A 95 -15.39 20.85 -13.81
N ARG A 96 -15.58 19.65 -14.34
CA ARG A 96 -16.79 18.83 -14.13
C ARG A 96 -16.37 17.42 -13.72
N ASP A 97 -17.36 16.60 -13.39
CA ASP A 97 -17.14 15.19 -13.11
C ASP A 97 -16.47 14.51 -14.30
N PHE A 98 -15.20 14.12 -14.13
CA PHE A 98 -14.44 13.42 -15.14
C PHE A 98 -14.14 12.00 -14.69
N PHE A 99 -14.93 11.07 -15.22
CA PHE A 99 -14.85 9.66 -14.90
C PHE A 99 -13.87 8.93 -15.82
N MET A 100 -13.09 8.03 -15.22
CA MET A 100 -12.10 7.20 -15.88
C MET A 100 -12.26 5.74 -15.45
N SER A 101 -12.05 4.84 -16.40
CA SER A 101 -11.70 3.43 -16.16
C SER A 101 -10.28 3.32 -15.60
N ALA A 102 -9.90 2.11 -15.17
CA ALA A 102 -8.53 1.83 -14.74
C ALA A 102 -7.49 2.17 -15.83
N GLU A 103 -7.76 1.81 -17.09
CA GLU A 103 -6.85 2.08 -18.22
C GLU A 103 -6.73 3.57 -18.54
N GLU A 104 -7.86 4.29 -18.53
CA GLU A 104 -7.85 5.74 -18.73
C GLU A 104 -7.10 6.43 -17.60
N ALA A 105 -7.29 6.01 -16.34
CA ALA A 105 -6.60 6.59 -15.20
C ALA A 105 -5.09 6.31 -15.21
N ARG A 106 -4.67 5.13 -15.68
CA ARG A 106 -3.26 4.80 -15.91
C ARG A 106 -2.66 5.69 -16.99
N THR A 107 -3.34 5.82 -18.11
CA THR A 107 -2.93 6.71 -19.22
C THR A 107 -2.91 8.18 -18.78
N TYR A 108 -3.81 8.56 -17.88
CA TYR A 108 -3.86 9.90 -17.29
C TYR A 108 -2.71 10.15 -16.30
N GLY A 109 -2.10 9.10 -15.73
CA GLY A 109 -1.04 9.18 -14.74
C GLY A 109 -1.53 9.22 -13.28
N LEU A 110 -2.80 8.90 -13.01
CA LEU A 110 -3.34 8.79 -11.64
C LEU A 110 -2.92 7.50 -10.95
N ILE A 111 -2.59 6.47 -11.73
CA ILE A 111 -2.05 5.19 -11.27
C ILE A 111 -0.90 4.76 -12.19
N ASP A 112 -0.06 3.87 -11.71
CA ASP A 112 1.08 3.32 -12.46
C ASP A 112 0.71 1.99 -13.15
N GLU A 113 -0.02 1.12 -12.44
CA GLU A 113 -0.28 -0.25 -12.89
C GLU A 113 -1.69 -0.74 -12.52
N ILE A 114 -2.26 -1.56 -13.41
CA ILE A 114 -3.51 -2.28 -13.17
C ILE A 114 -3.15 -3.72 -12.82
N ILE A 115 -3.48 -4.13 -11.59
CA ILE A 115 -3.12 -5.43 -11.07
C ILE A 115 -4.31 -6.37 -11.04
N GLN A 116 -4.08 -7.66 -11.33
CA GLN A 116 -5.09 -8.68 -11.14
C GLN A 116 -5.01 -9.28 -9.74
N ALA A 117 -6.12 -9.89 -9.30
CA ALA A 117 -6.16 -10.61 -8.02
C ALA A 117 -5.01 -11.62 -7.97
N ARG A 118 -4.25 -11.62 -6.87
CA ARG A 118 -3.19 -12.62 -6.67
C ARG A 118 -3.84 -14.01 -6.79
N PRO A 119 -3.22 -14.96 -7.52
CA PRO A 119 -3.59 -16.35 -7.40
C PRO A 119 -3.61 -16.70 -5.91
N LYS A 120 -4.67 -17.34 -5.43
CA LYS A 120 -4.66 -17.89 -4.07
C LYS A 120 -3.41 -18.74 -3.99
N SER A 121 -2.47 -18.40 -3.11
CA SER A 121 -1.41 -19.32 -2.74
C SER A 121 -2.14 -20.55 -2.19
N THR A 122 -2.23 -21.61 -2.98
CA THR A 122 -2.63 -22.92 -2.48
C THR A 122 -1.60 -23.24 -1.42
N GLY A 123 -1.99 -23.09 -0.15
CA GLY A 123 -1.19 -23.49 0.99
C GLY A 123 -0.97 -24.99 0.93
N ASP A 124 0.02 -25.42 0.15
CA ASP A 124 0.79 -26.61 0.45
C ASP A 124 1.52 -26.30 1.76
N GLY A 125 0.86 -26.66 2.86
CA GLY A 125 1.42 -26.67 4.20
C GLY A 125 2.29 -27.89 4.47
N SER A 126 3.12 -28.36 3.52
CA SER A 126 4.24 -29.23 3.85
C SER A 126 5.39 -28.39 4.43
N SER A 127 5.21 -27.98 5.69
CA SER A 127 6.34 -27.55 6.51
C SER A 127 7.36 -28.70 6.53
N PRO A 128 8.64 -28.50 6.18
CA PRO A 128 9.63 -29.54 6.36
C PRO A 128 9.76 -29.78 7.86
N ARG A 129 9.28 -30.94 8.33
CA ARG A 129 9.59 -31.43 9.67
C ARG A 129 11.10 -31.39 9.82
N GLY A 130 11.59 -30.50 10.67
CA GLY A 130 12.97 -30.56 11.14
C GLY A 130 13.19 -31.93 11.75
N THR A 131 13.97 -32.76 11.07
CA THR A 131 14.54 -33.96 11.66
C THR A 131 15.60 -33.49 12.65
N SER A 132 15.21 -33.39 13.92
CA SER A 132 16.15 -33.32 15.03
C SER A 132 16.96 -34.63 15.03
N GLY A 133 18.13 -34.59 14.41
CA GLY A 133 19.17 -35.59 14.61
C GLY A 133 19.64 -35.51 16.05
N ASN A 134 19.49 -36.61 16.78
CA ASN A 134 20.26 -36.83 17.99
C ASN A 134 20.56 -38.31 18.16
N GLY A 135 21.86 -38.62 18.18
CA GLY A 135 22.44 -39.59 19.11
C GLY A 135 22.27 -41.07 18.82
N ALA A 136 23.35 -41.68 18.32
CA ALA A 136 23.56 -43.11 18.21
C ALA A 136 23.62 -43.85 19.56
N SER A 137 23.24 -45.13 19.54
CA SER A 137 23.77 -46.19 20.41
C SER A 137 23.72 -47.50 19.60
N SER A 138 24.74 -47.79 18.79
CA SER A 138 25.91 -48.63 19.12
C SER A 138 25.59 -50.11 19.32
N SER A 139 25.78 -50.90 18.26
CA SER A 139 26.01 -52.35 18.34
C SER A 139 27.29 -52.66 17.57
N HIS A 140 28.42 -52.73 18.28
CA HIS A 140 29.63 -53.42 17.82
C HIS A 140 30.20 -54.18 19.03
N ASP A 141 30.19 -55.49 18.84
CA ASP A 141 30.74 -56.56 19.65
C ASP A 141 32.20 -56.75 19.21
N ASP A 142 33.14 -56.77 20.16
CA ASP A 142 34.46 -57.38 20.00
C ASP A 142 35.08 -57.56 21.41
N GLY A 143 35.30 -58.81 21.78
CA GLY A 143 35.91 -59.21 23.05
C GLY A 143 37.44 -59.21 23.02
N ALA A 144 38.06 -59.05 24.19
CA ALA A 144 39.11 -59.92 24.75
C ALA A 144 39.81 -59.29 25.97
N ASP A 145 40.00 -60.14 26.99
CA ASP A 145 40.99 -60.18 28.07
C ASP A 145 41.15 -59.04 29.12
N GLY A 146 41.10 -59.47 30.39
CA GLY A 146 41.32 -58.69 31.63
C GLY A 146 42.81 -58.49 31.99
N PRO A 147 43.23 -58.45 33.28
CA PRO A 147 42.47 -58.56 34.54
C PRO A 147 42.83 -57.52 35.66
N ALA A 148 42.08 -57.61 36.77
CA ALA A 148 42.38 -57.18 38.17
C ALA A 148 42.45 -55.64 38.42
N VAL A 149 42.02 -55.03 39.53
CA VAL A 149 41.88 -55.33 40.97
C VAL A 149 40.93 -54.23 41.52
N GLY A 150 39.92 -54.46 42.37
CA GLY A 150 40.03 -54.59 43.83
C GLY A 150 39.33 -53.45 44.60
N GLY A 151 38.38 -53.78 45.49
CA GLY A 151 38.22 -53.10 46.80
C GLY A 151 37.04 -52.12 47.05
N GLY A 152 36.16 -52.51 48.00
CA GLY A 152 35.46 -51.63 48.98
C GLY A 152 34.09 -51.06 48.58
N ALA A 153 32.94 -51.51 49.14
CA ALA A 153 32.35 -51.12 50.44
C ALA A 153 31.99 -49.60 50.51
N ALA A 154 30.81 -49.12 50.91
CA ALA A 154 29.66 -49.68 51.60
C ALA A 154 28.43 -48.75 51.47
N ALA A 155 27.28 -49.30 51.85
CA ALA A 155 25.98 -48.68 52.11
C ALA A 155 26.02 -47.30 52.78
N ARG A 156 25.10 -46.41 52.37
CA ARG A 156 23.93 -45.96 53.14
C ARG A 156 23.02 -45.08 52.30
#